data_AF-A0A6J2U0V4-F1
#
_entry.id   AF-A0A6J2U0V4-F1
#
_cell.length_a   1.000
_cell.length_b   1.000
_cell.length_c   1.000
_cell.angle_alpha   90.00
_cell.angle_beta   90.00
_cell.angle_gamma   90.00
#
_symmetry.space_group_name_H-M   'P 1'
#
loop_
_entity.id
_entity.type
_entity.pdbx_description
1 polymer ?
#
loop_
_entity_poly.entity_id
_entity_poly.type
_entity_poly.pdbx_seq_one_letter_code
_entity_poly.pdbx_strand_id
1 'polypeptide(L)'
;MKSLKHLTCRIDVGSLELISQLTELRKLLVALEGVVDNIIIIQLYKIIQANPQLECMMIKRIIFLDVSFILEVTKILHSVRDLSVQKPLKLLIAFKLKPAELQQIDSKYIELNQTNGVLLY
;
A
#
# COMPACT_ATOMS: atom_id res chain seq x y z
N MET A 1 -24.45 -4.62 -9.52
CA MET A 1 -23.11 -4.83 -10.12
C MET A 1 -22.25 -5.54 -9.09
N LYS A 2 -21.44 -6.54 -9.48
CA LYS A 2 -20.51 -7.21 -8.54
C LYS A 2 -19.24 -6.36 -8.44
N SER A 3 -18.90 -5.89 -7.24
CA SER A 3 -17.70 -5.09 -7.01
C SER A 3 -16.48 -5.96 -6.80
N LEU A 4 -15.34 -5.54 -7.36
CA LEU A 4 -14.07 -6.25 -7.20
C LEU A 4 -13.46 -5.90 -5.84
N LYS A 5 -13.50 -6.85 -4.90
CA LYS A 5 -12.99 -6.66 -3.53
C LYS A 5 -11.57 -7.18 -3.32
N HIS A 6 -11.14 -8.12 -4.17
CA HIS A 6 -9.86 -8.78 -4.04
C HIS A 6 -9.18 -8.77 -5.39
N LEU A 7 -7.97 -8.21 -5.46
CA LEU A 7 -7.18 -8.18 -6.67
C LEU A 7 -5.76 -8.67 -6.37
N THR A 8 -5.34 -9.68 -7.11
CA THR A 8 -3.97 -10.19 -7.12
C THR A 8 -3.51 -10.19 -8.56
N CYS A 9 -2.49 -9.40 -8.87
CA CYS A 9 -1.96 -9.34 -10.22
C CYS A 9 -0.49 -8.93 -10.22
N ARG A 10 0.22 -9.42 -11.24
CA ARG A 10 1.53 -8.92 -11.62
C ARG A 10 1.27 -7.76 -12.58
N ILE A 11 1.77 -6.58 -12.24
CA ILE A 11 1.33 -5.33 -12.86
C ILE A 11 2.54 -4.57 -13.39
N ASP A 12 2.40 -4.03 -14.60
CA ASP A 12 3.25 -2.96 -15.14
C ASP A 12 2.69 -1.58 -14.77
N VAL A 13 3.44 -0.51 -15.01
CA VAL A 13 3.04 0.85 -14.59
C VAL A 13 1.67 1.26 -15.15
N GLY A 14 1.35 0.85 -16.39
CA GLY A 14 0.08 1.17 -17.04
C GLY A 14 -1.15 0.58 -16.35
N SER A 15 -1.04 -0.60 -15.74
CA SER A 15 -2.20 -1.22 -15.07
C SER A 15 -2.49 -0.63 -13.69
N LEU A 16 -1.55 0.08 -13.05
CA LEU A 16 -1.79 0.75 -11.76
C LEU A 16 -2.80 1.90 -11.88
N GLU A 17 -2.79 2.62 -13.00
CA GLU A 17 -3.75 3.68 -13.26
C GLU A 17 -5.19 3.14 -13.30
N LEU A 18 -5.40 2.01 -13.96
CA LEU A 18 -6.71 1.34 -14.01
C LEU A 18 -7.16 0.86 -12.63
N ILE A 19 -6.23 0.35 -11.81
CA ILE A 19 -6.53 -0.09 -10.45
C ILE A 19 -6.91 1.08 -9.55
N SER A 20 -6.35 2.27 -9.78
CA SER A 20 -6.70 3.48 -9.02
C SER A 20 -8.16 3.91 -9.18
N GLN A 21 -8.85 3.43 -10.23
CA GLN A 21 -10.27 3.69 -10.47
C GLN A 21 -11.18 2.74 -9.68
N LEU A 22 -10.64 1.68 -9.08
CA LEU A 22 -11.39 0.76 -8.22
C LEU A 22 -11.57 1.40 -6.84
N THR A 23 -12.80 1.35 -6.31
CA THR A 23 -13.16 2.02 -5.04
C THR A 23 -13.62 1.06 -3.94
N GLU A 24 -13.70 -0.24 -4.23
CA GLU A 24 -14.20 -1.28 -3.30
C GLU A 24 -13.17 -2.35 -2.95
N LEU A 25 -11.88 -2.13 -3.24
CA LEU A 25 -10.81 -3.07 -2.91
C LEU A 25 -10.65 -3.19 -1.40
N ARG A 26 -10.54 -4.44 -0.94
CA ARG A 26 -10.20 -4.83 0.44
C ARG A 26 -8.81 -5.45 0.54
N LYS A 27 -8.37 -6.15 -0.51
CA LYS A 27 -7.01 -6.71 -0.56
C LYS A 27 -6.39 -6.47 -1.92
N LEU A 28 -5.17 -5.96 -1.91
CA LEU A 28 -4.40 -5.69 -3.09
C LEU A 28 -3.00 -6.30 -2.96
N LEU A 29 -2.63 -7.15 -3.90
CA LEU A 29 -1.27 -7.62 -4.07
C LEU A 29 -0.74 -7.10 -5.41
N VAL A 30 0.35 -6.34 -5.32
CA VAL A 30 1.08 -5.79 -6.46
C VAL A 30 2.49 -6.36 -6.44
N ALA A 31 2.94 -6.90 -7.56
CA ALA A 31 4.35 -7.20 -7.80
C ALA A 31 4.87 -6.21 -8.83
N LEU A 32 5.74 -5.28 -8.40
CA LEU A 32 6.34 -4.26 -9.24
C LEU A 32 7.74 -4.70 -9.63
N GLU A 33 8.07 -4.65 -10.92
CA GLU A 33 9.39 -5.01 -11.44
C GLU A 33 10.10 -3.77 -11.95
N GLY A 34 11.36 -3.59 -11.55
CA GLY A 34 12.19 -2.45 -11.97
C GLY A 34 12.29 -1.33 -10.95
N VAL A 35 12.75 -0.16 -11.40
CA VAL A 35 12.91 1.04 -10.57
C VAL A 35 11.52 1.64 -10.30
N VAL A 36 11.23 1.90 -9.03
CA VAL A 36 10.03 2.63 -8.64
C VAL A 36 10.24 4.10 -8.94
N ASP A 37 9.52 4.62 -9.93
CA ASP A 37 9.49 6.04 -10.24
C ASP A 37 8.36 6.75 -9.47
N ASN A 38 8.34 8.09 -9.56
CA ASN A 38 7.32 8.90 -8.91
C ASN A 38 5.90 8.61 -9.41
N ILE A 39 5.74 8.15 -10.66
CA ILE A 39 4.42 7.86 -11.24
C ILE A 39 3.82 6.65 -10.52
N ILE A 40 4.60 5.58 -10.34
CA ILE A 40 4.17 4.40 -9.57
C ILE A 40 3.73 4.81 -8.16
N ILE A 41 4.54 5.62 -7.47
CA ILE A 41 4.26 6.08 -6.10
C ILE A 41 2.92 6.84 -6.06
N ILE A 42 2.71 7.78 -6.99
CA ILE A 42 1.47 8.55 -7.09
C ILE A 42 0.26 7.64 -7.31
N GLN A 43 0.38 6.60 -8.16
CA GLN A 43 -0.74 5.68 -8.38
C GLN A 43 -1.04 4.84 -7.14
N LEU A 44 -0.03 4.40 -6.39
CA LEU A 44 -0.24 3.70 -5.13
C LEU A 44 -0.99 4.57 -4.11
N TYR A 45 -0.65 5.86 -4.02
CA TYR A 45 -1.38 6.81 -3.18
C TYR A 45 -2.85 6.94 -3.59
N LYS A 46 -3.11 7.11 -4.90
CA LYS A 46 -4.48 7.20 -5.43
C LYS A 46 -5.29 5.94 -5.11
N ILE A 47 -4.69 4.76 -5.25
CA ILE A 47 -5.34 3.49 -4.91
C ILE A 47 -5.72 3.46 -3.43
N ILE A 48 -4.81 3.83 -2.53
CA ILE A 48 -5.08 3.84 -1.08
C ILE A 48 -6.18 4.84 -0.75
N GLN A 49 -6.12 6.04 -1.34
CA GLN A 49 -7.11 7.09 -1.13
C GLN A 49 -8.51 6.69 -1.64
N ALA A 50 -8.59 6.02 -2.79
CA ALA A 50 -9.85 5.55 -3.37
C ALA A 50 -10.47 4.37 -2.62
N ASN A 51 -9.70 3.68 -1.77
CA ASN A 51 -10.13 2.46 -1.09
C ASN A 51 -9.96 2.56 0.44
N PRO A 52 -10.77 3.39 1.13
CA PRO A 52 -10.68 3.55 2.58
C PRO A 52 -10.87 2.23 3.35
N GLN A 53 -11.63 1.29 2.78
CA GLN A 53 -11.86 -0.07 3.30
C GLN A 53 -10.72 -1.07 3.06
N LEU A 54 -9.59 -0.66 2.46
CA LEU A 54 -8.48 -1.56 2.13
C LEU A 54 -7.89 -2.19 3.39
N GLU A 55 -8.10 -3.48 3.61
CA GLU A 55 -7.64 -4.20 4.80
C GLU A 55 -6.15 -4.56 4.70
N CYS A 56 -5.69 -4.87 3.48
CA CYS A 56 -4.33 -5.36 3.25
C CYS A 56 -3.79 -4.91 1.89
N MET A 57 -2.55 -4.41 1.90
CA MET A 57 -1.80 -4.09 0.70
C MET A 57 -0.42 -4.73 0.77
N MET A 58 -0.10 -5.57 -0.20
CA MET A 58 1.20 -6.20 -0.33
C MET A 58 1.90 -5.71 -1.59
N ILE A 59 3.12 -5.21 -1.44
CA ILE A 59 3.92 -4.72 -2.56
C ILE A 59 5.23 -5.51 -2.61
N LYS A 60 5.36 -6.38 -3.62
CA LYS A 60 6.52 -7.25 -3.84
C LYS A 60 7.43 -6.70 -4.94
N ARG A 61 8.69 -7.18 -4.94
CA ARG A 61 9.71 -6.98 -6.00
C ARG A 61 10.20 -5.53 -6.18
N ILE A 62 9.96 -4.66 -5.20
CA ILE A 62 10.53 -3.30 -5.15
C ILE A 62 11.90 -3.26 -4.48
N ILE A 63 12.82 -2.49 -5.06
CA ILE A 63 14.03 -2.00 -4.41
C ILE A 63 13.60 -0.92 -3.40
N PHE A 64 13.30 -1.32 -2.15
CA PHE A 64 12.96 -0.49 -0.97
C PHE A 64 12.11 0.77 -1.20
N LEU A 65 10.85 0.76 -0.72
CA LEU A 65 10.11 2.01 -0.53
C LEU A 65 10.68 2.76 0.68
N ASP A 66 10.86 4.06 0.54
CA ASP A 66 11.50 4.89 1.56
C ASP A 66 10.54 5.26 2.71
N VAL A 67 11.10 5.90 3.74
CA VAL A 67 10.34 6.42 4.89
C VAL A 67 9.25 7.38 4.42
N SER A 68 9.57 8.23 3.44
CA SER A 68 8.67 9.27 2.92
C SER A 68 7.38 8.65 2.39
N PHE A 69 7.48 7.54 1.65
CA PHE A 69 6.32 6.79 1.17
C PHE A 69 5.41 6.35 2.32
N ILE A 70 5.98 5.74 3.35
CA ILE A 70 5.20 5.21 4.48
C ILE A 70 4.51 6.34 5.27
N LEU A 71 5.22 7.44 5.51
CA LEU A 71 4.66 8.61 6.18
C LEU A 71 3.51 9.22 5.36
N GLU A 72 3.65 9.30 4.04
CA GLU A 72 2.60 9.83 3.18
C GLU A 72 1.38 8.91 3.12
N VAL A 73 1.58 7.58 3.05
CA VAL A 73 0.48 6.61 3.20
C VAL A 73 -0.25 6.81 4.54
N THR A 74 0.49 7.03 5.63
CA THR A 74 -0.09 7.28 6.95
C THR A 74 -0.97 8.54 6.94
N LYS A 75 -0.48 9.66 6.35
CA LYS A 75 -1.28 10.88 6.20
C LYS A 75 -2.54 10.68 5.37
N ILE A 76 -2.44 9.94 4.26
CA ILE A 76 -3.61 9.62 3.42
C ILE A 76 -4.63 8.86 4.25
N LEU A 77 -4.21 7.83 4.99
CA LEU A 77 -5.11 7.04 5.84
C LEU A 77 -5.79 7.90 6.91
N HIS A 78 -5.11 8.87 7.53
CA HIS A 78 -5.75 9.83 8.44
C HIS A 78 -6.92 10.58 7.81
N SER A 79 -6.85 10.85 6.50
CA SER A 79 -7.88 11.62 5.79
C SER A 79 -9.08 10.79 5.30
N VAL A 80 -8.90 9.48 5.10
CA VAL A 80 -9.92 8.63 4.46
C VAL A 80 -10.47 7.51 5.34
N ARG A 81 -9.78 7.13 6.41
CA ARG A 81 -10.14 5.95 7.23
C ARG A 81 -10.94 6.34 8.47
N ASP A 82 -12.02 5.61 8.71
CA ASP A 82 -12.83 5.69 9.94
C ASP A 82 -12.41 4.61 10.93
N LEU A 83 -11.66 5.00 11.96
CA LEU A 83 -11.15 4.11 13.00
C LEU A 83 -12.22 3.51 13.92
N SER A 84 -13.46 4.01 13.89
CA SER A 84 -14.54 3.44 14.72
C SER A 84 -14.99 2.07 14.21
N VAL A 85 -14.81 1.81 12.91
CA VAL A 85 -15.28 0.58 12.24
C VAL A 85 -14.19 -0.11 11.43
N GLN A 86 -13.08 0.56 11.11
CA GLN A 86 -12.00 0.02 10.29
C GLN A 86 -10.74 -0.24 11.13
N LYS A 87 -10.13 -1.41 10.93
CA LYS A 87 -8.84 -1.77 11.51
C LYS A 87 -7.69 -1.04 10.79
N PRO A 88 -6.47 -0.98 11.34
CA PRO A 88 -5.30 -0.47 10.63
C PRO A 88 -5.05 -1.20 9.30
N LEU A 89 -4.47 -0.51 8.31
CA LEU A 89 -4.10 -1.10 7.01
C LEU A 89 -2.87 -1.98 7.24
N LYS A 90 -2.95 -3.26 6.90
CA LYS A 90 -1.77 -4.12 6.87
C LYS A 90 -0.96 -3.81 5.62
N LEU A 91 0.17 -3.12 5.77
CA LEU A 91 1.08 -2.80 4.67
C LEU A 91 2.27 -3.75 4.70
N LEU A 92 2.32 -4.66 3.72
CA LEU A 92 3.34 -5.69 3.57
C LEU A 92 4.34 -5.27 2.49
N ILE A 93 5.46 -4.67 2.90
CA ILE A 93 6.49 -4.16 1.98
C ILE A 93 7.90 -4.42 2.51
N ALA A 94 8.88 -4.33 1.62
CA ALA A 94 10.29 -4.25 2.01
C ALA A 94 10.63 -2.79 2.37
N PHE A 95 11.03 -2.56 3.62
CA PHE A 95 11.41 -1.24 4.12
C PHE A 95 12.67 -1.33 5.01
N LYS A 96 13.33 -0.19 5.18
CA LYS A 96 14.43 -0.01 6.15
C LYS A 96 14.16 1.27 6.93
N LEU A 97 13.65 1.12 8.15
CA LEU A 97 13.33 2.21 9.05
C LEU A 97 14.27 2.21 10.26
N LYS A 98 14.72 3.39 10.68
CA LYS A 98 15.38 3.62 11.95
C LYS A 98 14.33 3.64 13.08
N PRO A 99 14.72 3.36 14.33
CA PRO A 99 13.81 3.41 15.47
C PRO A 99 13.06 4.75 15.63
N ALA A 100 13.74 5.88 15.38
CA ALA A 100 13.13 7.21 15.45
C ALA A 100 12.09 7.47 14.35
N GLU A 101 12.18 6.78 13.21
CA GLU A 101 11.21 6.88 12.11
C GLU A 101 9.97 6.04 12.40
N LEU A 102 10.15 4.86 13.04
CA LEU A 102 9.03 4.03 13.50
C LEU A 102 8.13 4.75 14.51
N GLN A 103 8.69 5.63 15.35
CA GLN A 103 7.92 6.42 16.32
C GLN A 103 6.99 7.46 15.66
N GLN A 104 7.25 7.83 14.40
CA GLN A 104 6.44 8.80 13.66
C GLN A 104 5.24 8.15 12.95
N ILE A 105 5.17 6.82 12.94
CA ILE A 105 4.14 6.06 12.26
C ILE A 105 2.99 5.77 13.25
N ASP A 106 1.80 6.28 12.96
CA ASP A 106 0.62 6.04 13.78
C ASP A 106 0.06 4.63 13.53
N SER A 107 0.31 3.72 14.47
CA SER A 107 -0.10 2.32 14.42
C SER A 107 -1.62 2.12 14.45
N LYS A 108 -2.41 3.15 14.77
CA LYS A 108 -3.87 3.10 14.65
C LYS A 108 -4.34 3.07 13.20
N TYR A 109 -3.57 3.64 12.28
CA TYR A 109 -3.93 3.70 10.87
C TYR A 109 -3.21 2.65 10.03
N ILE A 110 -1.97 2.32 10.39
CA ILE A 110 -1.14 1.42 9.59
C ILE A 110 -0.40 0.40 10.44
N GLU A 111 -0.43 -0.87 10.01
CA GLU A 111 0.33 -1.97 10.56
C GLU A 111 1.40 -2.38 9.54
N LEU A 112 2.66 -2.03 9.82
CA LEU A 112 3.78 -2.36 8.94
C LEU A 112 4.25 -3.79 9.19
N ASN A 113 4.26 -4.58 8.14
CA ASN A 113 4.75 -5.94 8.16
C ASN A 113 5.86 -6.09 7.13
N GLN A 114 7.07 -6.42 7.58
CA GLN A 114 8.19 -6.57 6.67
C GLN A 114 7.99 -7.83 5.83
N THR A 115 7.94 -7.68 4.51
CA THR A 115 8.09 -8.85 3.65
C THR A 115 9.55 -9.25 3.71
N ASN A 116 9.86 -10.33 4.44
CA ASN A 116 11.15 -11.01 4.30
C ASN A 116 11.38 -11.16 2.81
N GLY A 117 12.52 -10.70 2.30
CA GLY A 117 12.87 -10.69 0.87
C GLY A 117 13.01 -12.08 0.24
N VAL A 118 12.25 -13.06 0.73
CA VAL A 118 12.04 -14.35 0.08
C VAL A 118 11.27 -14.07 -1.20
N LEU A 119 12.04 -13.90 -2.27
CA LEU A 119 11.67 -14.26 -3.62
C LEU A 119 11.13 -15.69 -3.56
N LEU A 120 9.82 -15.84 -3.33
CA LEU A 120 9.13 -17.07 -3.68
C LEU A 120 9.10 -17.09 -5.21
N TYR A 121 10.11 -17.76 -5.76
CA TYR A 121 10.09 -18.34 -7.10
C TYR A 121 9.05 -19.46 -7.12
#